data_AF-A0A0J6C769-F1
#
_entry.id   AF-A0A0J6C769-F1
#
_cell.length_a   1.000
_cell.length_b   1.000
_cell.length_c   1.000
_cell.angle_alpha   90.00
_cell.angle_beta   90.00
_cell.angle_gamma   90.00
#
_symmetry.space_group_name_H-M   'P 1'
#
loop_
_entity.id
_entity.type
_entity.pdbx_description
1 polymer ?
#
loop_
_entity_poly.entity_id
_entity_poly.type
_entity_poly.pdbx_seq_one_letter_code
_entity_poly.pdbx_strand_id
1 'polypeptide(L)'
;MVCQMNLLSASAFSGEGSTSSAELVTLKNRNGLVAQFTNYGARWVSMWTPDRDGCMGDILLGFDTLDGYLTAGEQYHGAIVGRVCGRINNARFTLEGQEFLLASNDAYGKPVRNHLHGGMAAFHNRFWKSRLFVTPSGEEAVEFTTCSPNGEEGYPGNLEVKVTYLLKDNNTLRMECEATTDRLTPVNLTNHAFFNLQSSSGITDKKNVLSHNLTLNASAIIECDNELIPTGRLLPVNGTLLDFRLPHTIASSLTKEHSQIQKGKGFSLAYALDGESGGELNFAACLSDEISGRKMDIYTNQQSVQVYNGYFMDGTDMGKGDTPYYASAGIAIETQGYPDAPNQPSFPSILIDKVEKYRHITEYCFLSD
;
A
#
# COMPACT_ATOMS: atom_id res chain seq x y z
N MET A 1 0.21 -14.61 30.69
CA MET A 1 -0.11 -15.51 29.56
C MET A 1 0.99 -15.26 28.54
N VAL A 2 1.73 -16.27 28.08
CA VAL A 2 2.80 -16.04 27.09
C VAL A 2 2.13 -15.78 25.75
N CYS A 3 2.24 -14.56 25.22
CA CYS A 3 1.75 -14.24 23.88
C CYS A 3 2.62 -15.00 22.87
N GLN A 4 2.05 -16.04 22.24
CA GLN A 4 2.77 -16.88 21.28
C GLN A 4 2.63 -16.29 19.88
N MET A 5 3.77 -16.08 19.22
CA MET A 5 3.83 -15.68 17.82
C MET A 5 3.50 -16.88 16.92
N ASN A 6 2.44 -16.76 16.12
CA ASN A 6 1.97 -17.79 15.20
C ASN A 6 2.32 -17.39 13.77
N LEU A 7 3.57 -17.63 13.38
CA LEU A 7 4.04 -17.32 12.02
C LEU A 7 3.29 -18.13 10.97
N LEU A 8 3.07 -17.53 9.81
CA LEU A 8 2.54 -18.20 8.63
C LEU A 8 3.48 -19.32 8.21
N SER A 9 2.93 -20.47 7.80
CA SER A 9 3.71 -21.63 7.38
C SER A 9 4.05 -21.57 5.89
N ALA A 10 5.29 -21.87 5.52
CA ALA A 10 5.69 -21.96 4.11
C ALA A 10 4.86 -22.99 3.32
N SER A 11 4.41 -24.07 3.96
CA SER A 11 3.55 -25.09 3.31
C SER A 11 2.15 -24.57 2.94
N ALA A 12 1.67 -23.53 3.63
CA ALA A 12 0.39 -22.89 3.30
C ALA A 12 0.50 -21.96 2.09
N PHE A 13 1.74 -21.66 1.67
CA PHE A 13 2.05 -20.83 0.52
C PHE A 13 2.70 -21.62 -0.62
N SER A 14 2.82 -22.94 -0.51
CA SER A 14 3.28 -23.77 -1.63
C SER A 14 2.10 -24.15 -2.54
N GLY A 15 2.11 -23.71 -3.79
CA GLY A 15 1.12 -24.09 -4.81
C GLY A 15 1.75 -24.22 -6.20
N GLU A 16 1.25 -25.17 -7.00
CA GLU A 16 1.67 -25.39 -8.40
C GLU A 16 0.78 -24.60 -9.35
N GLY A 17 1.20 -23.38 -9.71
CA GLY A 17 0.55 -22.55 -10.73
C GLY A 17 1.59 -21.94 -11.67
N SER A 18 1.76 -22.55 -12.84
CA SER A 18 2.62 -22.10 -13.97
C SER A 18 4.07 -21.69 -13.63
N THR A 19 5.01 -22.62 -13.84
CA THR A 19 6.48 -22.40 -13.95
C THR A 19 7.25 -21.75 -12.79
N SER A 20 6.60 -21.23 -11.75
CA SER A 20 7.24 -20.71 -10.53
C SER A 20 6.40 -21.09 -9.31
N SER A 21 7.01 -21.77 -8.33
CA SER A 21 6.35 -22.07 -7.05
C SER A 21 6.23 -20.81 -6.22
N ALA A 22 5.10 -20.61 -5.54
CA ALA A 22 5.04 -19.56 -4.54
C ALA A 22 5.92 -19.88 -3.32
N GLU A 23 6.50 -18.83 -2.75
CA GLU A 23 7.47 -18.89 -1.68
C GLU A 23 7.02 -17.95 -0.56
N LEU A 24 7.29 -18.34 0.69
CA LEU A 24 7.13 -17.50 1.88
C LEU A 24 8.53 -17.22 2.45
N VAL A 25 8.86 -15.95 2.56
CA VAL A 25 10.13 -15.46 3.11
C VAL A 25 9.85 -14.81 4.45
N THR A 26 10.69 -15.08 5.45
CA THR A 26 10.59 -14.46 6.78
C THR A 26 11.86 -13.68 7.06
N LEU A 27 11.72 -12.41 7.42
CA LEU A 27 12.78 -11.53 7.90
C LEU A 27 12.64 -11.34 9.41
N LYS A 28 13.75 -11.30 10.13
CA LYS A 28 13.82 -11.03 11.57
C LYS A 28 14.89 -9.99 11.86
N ASN A 29 14.62 -9.10 12.82
CA ASN A 29 15.65 -8.21 13.36
C ASN A 29 16.07 -8.61 14.78
N ARG A 30 17.11 -7.95 15.29
CA ARG A 30 17.64 -8.23 16.64
C ARG A 30 16.71 -7.87 17.79
N ASN A 31 15.73 -7.00 17.56
CA ASN A 31 14.74 -6.59 18.56
C ASN A 31 13.50 -7.49 18.59
N GLY A 32 13.47 -8.54 17.77
CA GLY A 32 12.39 -9.53 17.76
C GLY A 32 11.22 -9.22 16.82
N LEU A 33 11.30 -8.15 16.02
CA LEU A 33 10.31 -7.93 14.94
C LEU A 33 10.45 -9.03 13.90
N VAL A 34 9.31 -9.46 13.36
CA VAL A 34 9.25 -10.48 12.31
C VAL A 34 8.32 -10.00 11.21
N ALA A 35 8.83 -9.94 9.98
CA ALA A 35 8.06 -9.63 8.78
C ALA A 35 8.05 -10.84 7.86
N GLN A 36 6.90 -11.20 7.30
CA GLN A 36 6.82 -12.26 6.29
C GLN A 36 6.31 -11.72 4.96
N PHE A 37 6.85 -12.27 3.88
CA PHE A 37 6.57 -11.86 2.51
C PHE A 37 6.31 -13.08 1.64
N THR A 38 5.52 -12.93 0.59
CA THR A 38 5.44 -13.92 -0.48
C THR A 38 5.85 -13.34 -1.82
N ASN A 39 6.44 -14.17 -2.68
CA ASN A 39 6.76 -13.80 -4.06
C ASN A 39 5.51 -13.62 -4.94
N TYR A 40 4.34 -14.08 -4.51
CA TYR A 40 3.08 -13.73 -5.15
C TYR A 40 2.70 -12.26 -4.86
N GLY A 41 2.92 -11.38 -5.83
CA GLY A 41 2.69 -9.95 -5.74
C GLY A 41 3.76 -9.17 -4.97
N ALA A 42 4.93 -9.76 -4.72
CA ALA A 42 5.98 -9.20 -3.85
C ALA A 42 5.40 -8.68 -2.52
N ARG A 43 4.52 -9.49 -1.94
CA ARG A 43 3.48 -9.09 -1.00
C ARG A 43 3.97 -9.20 0.43
N TRP A 44 3.70 -8.19 1.23
CA TRP A 44 3.96 -8.16 2.67
C TRP A 44 2.75 -8.75 3.41
N VAL A 45 2.92 -9.96 3.92
CA VAL A 45 1.79 -10.78 4.40
C VAL A 45 1.65 -10.79 5.91
N SER A 46 2.67 -10.46 6.69
CA SER A 46 2.57 -10.29 8.15
C SER A 46 3.64 -9.35 8.68
N MET A 47 3.32 -8.65 9.78
CA MET A 47 4.25 -7.81 10.51
C MET A 47 4.00 -7.94 12.01
N TRP A 48 4.89 -8.63 12.71
CA TRP A 48 4.81 -8.84 14.14
C TRP A 48 5.54 -7.73 14.89
N THR A 49 4.81 -7.03 15.75
CA THR A 49 5.32 -5.91 16.57
C THR A 49 4.87 -6.06 18.02
N PRO A 50 5.70 -5.68 19.01
CA PRO A 50 5.32 -5.71 20.42
C PRO A 50 4.27 -4.63 20.71
N ASP A 51 3.32 -4.91 21.58
CA ASP A 51 2.54 -3.88 22.27
C ASP A 51 3.28 -3.40 23.54
N ARG A 52 2.66 -2.50 24.31
CA ARG A 52 3.20 -1.96 25.58
C ARG A 52 3.50 -3.00 26.65
N ASP A 53 2.89 -4.19 26.57
CA ASP A 53 3.13 -5.29 27.49
C ASP A 53 4.20 -6.26 26.94
N GLY A 54 4.82 -5.94 25.81
CA GLY A 54 5.79 -6.77 25.11
C GLY A 54 5.16 -7.93 24.34
N CYS A 55 3.83 -7.97 24.21
CA CYS A 55 3.12 -9.01 23.49
C CYS A 55 3.18 -8.77 21.98
N MET A 56 3.79 -9.72 21.26
CA MET A 56 3.90 -9.67 19.81
C MET A 56 2.53 -9.90 19.16
N GLY A 57 2.12 -9.00 18.27
CA GLY A 57 0.92 -9.12 17.47
C GLY A 57 1.20 -8.82 16.00
N ASP A 58 0.56 -9.57 15.11
CA ASP A 58 0.53 -9.25 13.68
C ASP A 58 -0.41 -8.06 13.45
N ILE A 59 0.11 -7.02 12.80
CA ILE A 59 -0.62 -5.77 12.54
C ILE A 59 -1.04 -5.61 11.08
N LEU A 60 -0.85 -6.62 10.23
CA LEU A 60 -1.27 -6.58 8.83
C LEU A 60 -2.47 -7.49 8.56
N LEU A 61 -3.53 -6.94 7.95
CA LEU A 61 -4.55 -7.79 7.38
C LEU A 61 -3.98 -8.61 6.23
N GLY A 62 -4.56 -9.79 6.02
CA GLY A 62 -4.21 -10.70 4.95
C GLY A 62 -4.81 -12.08 5.22
N PHE A 63 -4.21 -13.11 4.63
CA PHE A 63 -4.72 -14.48 4.68
C PHE A 63 -3.65 -15.46 5.18
N ASP A 64 -4.09 -16.59 5.72
CA ASP A 64 -3.21 -17.64 6.23
C ASP A 64 -2.55 -18.48 5.12
N THR A 65 -3.11 -18.44 3.90
CA THR A 65 -2.73 -19.30 2.77
C THR A 65 -2.61 -18.51 1.47
N LEU A 66 -1.88 -19.07 0.49
CA LEU A 66 -1.84 -18.52 -0.87
C LEU A 66 -3.22 -18.52 -1.53
N ASP A 67 -4.01 -19.58 -1.33
CA ASP A 67 -5.36 -19.70 -1.88
C ASP A 67 -6.26 -18.54 -1.44
N GLY A 68 -6.17 -18.14 -0.16
CA GLY A 68 -6.88 -16.97 0.35
C GLY A 68 -6.55 -15.68 -0.42
N TYR A 69 -5.28 -15.46 -0.80
CA TYR A 69 -4.90 -14.32 -1.65
C TYR A 69 -5.37 -14.46 -3.10
N LEU A 70 -5.43 -15.68 -3.65
CA LEU A 70 -5.87 -15.94 -5.03
C LEU A 70 -7.38 -15.74 -5.20
N THR A 71 -8.17 -16.01 -4.15
CA THR A 71 -9.63 -15.94 -4.17
C THR A 71 -10.20 -14.71 -3.49
N ALA A 72 -9.35 -13.84 -2.92
CA ALA A 72 -9.78 -12.63 -2.23
C ALA A 72 -10.62 -11.71 -3.12
N GLY A 73 -11.69 -11.14 -2.55
CA GLY A 73 -12.43 -10.04 -3.15
C GLY A 73 -11.59 -8.76 -3.23
N GLU A 74 -10.91 -8.42 -2.13
CA GLU A 74 -9.89 -7.36 -2.09
C GLU A 74 -8.51 -7.94 -2.48
N GLN A 75 -8.11 -7.77 -3.73
CA GLN A 75 -6.92 -8.42 -4.27
C GLN A 75 -5.60 -7.77 -3.82
N TYR A 76 -5.64 -6.58 -3.22
CA TYR A 76 -4.44 -5.77 -3.00
C TYR A 76 -3.78 -5.96 -1.63
N HIS A 77 -4.36 -6.72 -0.69
CA HIS A 77 -3.83 -6.94 0.67
C HIS A 77 -2.30 -7.14 0.75
N GLY A 78 -1.54 -6.07 1.05
CA GLY A 78 -0.08 -6.10 1.19
C GLY A 78 0.72 -6.20 -0.10
N ALA A 79 0.09 -6.19 -1.28
CA ALA A 79 0.77 -6.39 -2.55
C ALA A 79 1.53 -5.15 -3.00
N ILE A 80 2.55 -5.35 -3.83
CA ILE A 80 3.04 -4.29 -4.69
C ILE A 80 2.05 -4.05 -5.82
N VAL A 81 1.69 -2.78 -5.99
CA VAL A 81 0.75 -2.31 -7.00
C VAL A 81 1.49 -1.48 -8.03
N GLY A 82 1.18 -1.72 -9.31
CA GLY A 82 1.79 -1.07 -10.47
C GLY A 82 1.35 -1.77 -11.76
N ARG A 83 1.66 -1.28 -12.96
CA ARG A 83 2.69 -0.26 -13.29
C ARG A 83 2.39 1.15 -12.78
N VAL A 84 1.11 1.51 -12.68
CA VAL A 84 0.64 2.77 -12.06
C VAL A 84 -0.41 2.43 -11.01
N CYS A 85 -0.13 2.76 -9.74
CA CYS A 85 -1.09 2.66 -8.65
C CYS A 85 -2.12 3.81 -8.71
N GLY A 86 -3.25 3.63 -8.01
CA GLY A 86 -4.39 4.53 -8.10
C GLY A 86 -5.13 4.39 -9.43
N ARG A 87 -5.92 5.43 -9.76
CA ARG A 87 -6.78 5.45 -10.94
C ARG A 87 -6.15 6.21 -12.10
N ILE A 88 -6.47 5.77 -13.32
CA ILE A 88 -6.29 6.53 -14.56
C ILE A 88 -7.66 6.71 -15.22
N ASN A 89 -8.02 7.97 -15.46
CA ASN A 89 -9.31 8.38 -15.98
C ASN A 89 -9.62 7.74 -17.35
N ASN A 90 -10.84 7.21 -17.52
CA ASN A 90 -11.31 6.57 -18.76
C ASN A 90 -10.38 5.46 -19.30
N ALA A 91 -9.56 4.86 -18.44
CA ALA A 91 -8.60 3.82 -18.78
C ALA A 91 -7.71 4.18 -19.97
N ARG A 92 -7.26 5.43 -20.05
CA ARG A 92 -6.38 5.88 -21.12
C ARG A 92 -5.51 7.05 -20.70
N PHE A 93 -4.42 7.25 -21.42
CA PHE A 93 -3.62 8.47 -21.36
C PHE A 93 -2.98 8.75 -22.73
N THR A 94 -2.46 9.96 -22.91
CA THR A 94 -1.73 10.34 -24.12
C THR A 94 -0.26 10.56 -23.80
N LEU A 95 0.62 9.96 -24.60
CA LEU A 95 2.06 10.13 -24.48
C LEU A 95 2.65 10.39 -25.87
N GLU A 96 3.42 11.47 -26.01
CA GLU A 96 4.02 11.90 -27.29
C GLU A 96 2.99 12.03 -28.44
N GLY A 97 1.76 12.45 -28.11
CA GLY A 97 0.66 12.58 -29.08
C GLY A 97 0.00 11.26 -29.50
N GLN A 98 0.45 10.12 -28.94
CA GLN A 98 -0.16 8.81 -29.12
C GLN A 98 -1.07 8.47 -27.93
N GLU A 99 -2.30 8.04 -28.20
CA GLU A 99 -3.21 7.51 -27.17
C GLU A 99 -2.85 6.06 -26.82
N PHE A 100 -2.85 5.76 -25.52
CA PHE A 100 -2.68 4.43 -24.96
C PHE A 100 -3.96 4.04 -24.22
N LEU A 101 -4.56 2.91 -24.61
CA LEU A 101 -5.73 2.33 -23.96
C LEU A 101 -5.29 1.26 -22.97
N LEU A 102 -5.88 1.29 -21.79
CA LEU A 102 -5.63 0.38 -20.67
C LEU A 102 -6.88 -0.45 -20.38
N ALA A 103 -6.75 -1.46 -19.52
CA ALA A 103 -7.91 -2.21 -19.04
C ALA A 103 -8.82 -1.31 -18.18
N SER A 104 -10.13 -1.27 -18.47
CA SER A 104 -11.13 -0.68 -17.56
C SER A 104 -11.52 -1.73 -16.51
N ASN A 105 -10.92 -1.66 -15.33
CA ASN A 105 -11.07 -2.67 -14.26
C ASN A 105 -11.56 -2.10 -12.92
N ASP A 106 -11.81 -0.79 -12.82
CA ASP A 106 -12.27 -0.16 -11.58
C ASP A 106 -13.75 -0.48 -11.27
N ALA A 107 -13.98 -1.48 -10.43
CA ALA A 107 -15.32 -1.94 -10.06
C ALA A 107 -16.15 -0.88 -9.29
N TYR A 108 -15.55 0.23 -8.85
CA TYR A 108 -16.25 1.31 -8.18
C TYR A 108 -17.23 2.05 -9.11
N GLY A 109 -16.85 2.29 -10.36
CA GLY A 109 -17.66 3.01 -11.35
C GLY A 109 -18.68 2.13 -12.08
N LYS A 110 -19.86 2.68 -12.40
CA LYS A 110 -20.85 2.01 -13.28
C LYS A 110 -21.28 2.94 -14.43
N PRO A 111 -20.99 2.60 -15.71
CA PRO A 111 -20.22 1.43 -16.15
C PRO A 111 -18.74 1.52 -15.71
N VAL A 112 -18.03 0.39 -15.72
CA VAL A 112 -16.60 0.34 -15.39
C VAL A 112 -15.82 1.06 -16.50
N ARG A 113 -15.37 2.29 -16.22
CA ARG A 113 -14.68 3.17 -17.20
C ARG A 113 -13.21 3.35 -16.90
N ASN A 114 -12.86 3.38 -15.62
CA ASN A 114 -11.53 3.76 -15.17
C ASN A 114 -10.60 2.56 -15.09
N HIS A 115 -9.32 2.84 -15.23
CA HIS A 115 -8.25 1.89 -14.96
C HIS A 115 -7.81 2.05 -13.51
N LEU A 116 -7.51 0.94 -12.84
CA LEU A 116 -7.14 0.91 -11.43
C LEU A 116 -5.94 -0.01 -11.22
N HIS A 117 -4.95 0.46 -10.46
CA HIS A 117 -3.89 -0.36 -9.88
C HIS A 117 -3.09 -1.21 -10.89
N GLY A 118 -2.93 -0.70 -12.10
CA GLY A 118 -2.13 -1.30 -13.16
C GLY A 118 -2.85 -2.33 -14.03
N GLY A 119 -4.11 -2.67 -13.74
CA GLY A 119 -4.94 -3.54 -14.59
C GLY A 119 -5.26 -4.90 -13.97
N MET A 120 -5.65 -5.88 -14.79
CA MET A 120 -6.22 -7.16 -14.32
C MET A 120 -5.14 -8.18 -13.91
N ALA A 121 -4.11 -8.36 -14.74
CA ALA A 121 -2.97 -9.26 -14.54
C ALA A 121 -1.70 -8.47 -14.16
N ALA A 122 -1.89 -7.42 -13.37
CA ALA A 122 -0.87 -6.48 -12.96
C ALA A 122 0.02 -7.07 -11.84
N PHE A 123 0.89 -6.24 -11.27
CA PHE A 123 1.97 -6.66 -10.38
C PHE A 123 1.55 -7.46 -9.15
N HIS A 124 0.36 -7.17 -8.60
CA HIS A 124 -0.20 -7.82 -7.42
C HIS A 124 -0.57 -9.30 -7.65
N ASN A 125 -0.78 -9.72 -8.90
CA ASN A 125 -1.22 -11.07 -9.30
C ASN A 125 -0.13 -11.89 -10.01
N ARG A 126 1.15 -11.56 -9.81
CA ARG A 126 2.28 -12.27 -10.43
C ARG A 126 3.12 -13.01 -9.42
N PHE A 127 3.76 -14.09 -9.84
CA PHE A 127 4.89 -14.66 -9.13
C PHE A 127 6.17 -13.93 -9.55
N TRP A 128 6.78 -13.25 -8.58
CA TRP A 128 8.06 -12.56 -8.75
C TRP A 128 9.20 -13.54 -8.51
N LYS A 129 10.37 -13.27 -9.09
CA LYS A 129 11.60 -13.95 -8.66
C LYS A 129 12.01 -13.38 -7.32
N SER A 130 12.30 -14.23 -6.33
CA SER A 130 12.73 -13.79 -5.01
C SER A 130 14.19 -14.11 -4.76
N ARG A 131 14.85 -13.30 -3.92
CA ARG A 131 16.19 -13.55 -3.42
C ARG A 131 16.32 -13.00 -2.00
N LEU A 132 16.51 -13.89 -1.03
CA LEU A 132 16.87 -13.52 0.34
C LEU A 132 18.38 -13.23 0.41
N PHE A 133 18.76 -12.21 1.18
CA PHE A 133 20.15 -11.90 1.49
C PHE A 133 20.28 -11.20 2.84
N VAL A 134 21.50 -11.14 3.35
CA VAL A 134 21.85 -10.41 4.58
C VAL A 134 22.80 -9.27 4.19
N THR A 135 22.53 -8.07 4.68
CA THR A 135 23.39 -6.90 4.43
C THR A 135 24.75 -7.06 5.12
N PRO A 136 25.77 -6.26 4.76
CA PRO A 136 27.03 -6.23 5.49
C PRO A 136 26.89 -5.87 6.98
N SER A 137 25.83 -5.13 7.36
CA SER A 137 25.47 -4.84 8.76
C SER A 137 24.83 -6.02 9.50
N GLY A 138 24.48 -7.10 8.80
CA GLY A 138 23.84 -8.28 9.38
C GLY A 138 22.31 -8.23 9.42
N GLU A 139 21.69 -7.31 8.68
CA GLU A 139 20.24 -7.14 8.61
C GLU A 139 19.65 -7.99 7.48
N GLU A 140 18.48 -8.60 7.70
CA GLU A 140 17.85 -9.48 6.73
C GLU A 140 17.03 -8.68 5.69
N ALA A 141 17.15 -9.07 4.43
CA ALA A 141 16.43 -8.45 3.33
C ALA A 141 15.96 -9.47 2.29
N VAL A 142 14.86 -9.14 1.62
CA VAL A 142 14.37 -9.87 0.45
C VAL A 142 14.22 -8.93 -0.73
N GLU A 143 14.72 -9.38 -1.89
CA GLU A 143 14.56 -8.72 -3.18
C GLU A 143 13.56 -9.52 -4.03
N PHE A 144 12.59 -8.82 -4.62
CA PHE A 144 11.67 -9.35 -5.61
C PHE A 144 11.92 -8.66 -6.95
N THR A 145 11.99 -9.42 -8.04
CA THR A 145 12.14 -8.88 -9.39
C THR A 145 11.10 -9.43 -10.36
N THR A 146 10.67 -8.58 -11.29
CA THR A 146 9.80 -8.97 -12.40
C THR A 146 10.08 -8.10 -13.63
N CYS A 147 9.65 -8.58 -14.78
CA CYS A 147 9.69 -7.86 -16.04
C CYS A 147 8.25 -7.66 -16.54
N SER A 148 7.95 -6.44 -16.95
CA SER A 148 6.67 -6.06 -17.54
C SER A 148 6.91 -5.69 -19.01
N PRO A 149 6.61 -6.60 -19.96
CA PRO A 149 6.90 -6.36 -21.37
C PRO A 149 6.12 -5.17 -21.94
N ASN A 150 6.62 -4.60 -23.04
CA ASN A 150 5.92 -3.57 -23.79
C ASN A 150 4.51 -4.04 -24.22
N GLY A 151 3.51 -3.22 -23.95
CA GLY A 151 2.10 -3.46 -24.27
C GLY A 151 1.33 -4.19 -23.17
N GLU A 152 1.99 -4.62 -22.10
CA GLU A 152 1.32 -5.29 -20.99
C GLU A 152 0.35 -4.34 -20.28
N GLU A 153 -0.91 -4.78 -20.10
CA GLU A 153 -2.02 -3.96 -19.60
C GLU A 153 -2.23 -2.64 -20.38
N GLY A 154 -1.64 -2.53 -21.59
CA GLY A 154 -1.71 -1.36 -22.46
C GLY A 154 -0.54 -0.36 -22.31
N TYR A 155 0.39 -0.58 -21.39
CA TYR A 155 1.49 0.35 -21.14
C TYR A 155 2.66 0.21 -22.14
N PRO A 156 3.25 1.32 -22.64
CA PRO A 156 4.41 1.27 -23.52
C PRO A 156 5.71 0.92 -22.78
N GLY A 157 6.66 0.33 -23.48
CA GLY A 157 8.00 0.05 -22.97
C GLY A 157 8.09 -1.21 -22.13
N ASN A 158 9.19 -1.94 -22.31
CA ASN A 158 9.59 -2.97 -21.37
C ASN A 158 10.00 -2.27 -20.07
N LEU A 159 9.60 -2.83 -18.92
CA LEU A 159 9.92 -2.29 -17.61
C LEU A 159 10.46 -3.41 -16.72
N GLU A 160 11.71 -3.28 -16.32
CA GLU A 160 12.31 -4.12 -15.29
C GLU A 160 12.02 -3.48 -13.94
N VAL A 161 11.47 -4.26 -13.02
CA VAL A 161 11.08 -3.77 -11.69
C VAL A 161 11.74 -4.61 -10.62
N LYS A 162 12.25 -3.93 -9.60
CA LYS A 162 12.83 -4.52 -8.41
C LYS A 162 12.19 -3.89 -7.16
N VAL A 163 11.82 -4.72 -6.20
CA VAL A 163 11.34 -4.29 -4.88
C VAL A 163 12.19 -4.97 -3.83
N THR A 164 12.81 -4.19 -2.95
CA THR A 164 13.59 -4.69 -1.82
C THR A 164 12.90 -4.32 -0.52
N TYR A 165 12.68 -5.31 0.34
CA TYR A 165 12.31 -5.09 1.73
C TYR A 165 13.50 -5.42 2.62
N LEU A 166 13.91 -4.48 3.46
CA LEU A 166 14.99 -4.60 4.43
C LEU A 166 14.42 -4.37 5.83
N LEU A 167 14.53 -5.37 6.71
CA LEU A 167 14.13 -5.23 8.10
C LEU A 167 15.35 -4.87 8.95
N LYS A 168 15.38 -3.61 9.40
CA LYS A 168 16.51 -3.03 10.12
C LYS A 168 16.48 -3.31 11.61
N ASP A 169 17.64 -3.23 12.25
CA ASP A 169 17.79 -3.42 13.70
C ASP A 169 17.22 -2.26 14.53
N ASN A 170 16.90 -1.12 13.93
CA ASN A 170 16.23 0.01 14.59
C ASN A 170 14.69 -0.05 14.50
N ASN A 171 14.12 -1.23 14.25
CA ASN A 171 12.69 -1.46 14.07
C ASN A 171 12.05 -0.76 12.86
N THR A 172 12.85 -0.47 11.83
CA THR A 172 12.36 0.04 10.56
C THR A 172 12.26 -1.07 9.52
N LEU A 173 11.09 -1.24 8.91
CA LEU A 173 11.00 -1.93 7.63
C LEU A 173 11.13 -0.91 6.50
N ARG A 174 12.18 -1.03 5.70
CA ARG A 174 12.40 -0.20 4.51
C ARG A 174 11.95 -0.96 3.26
N MET A 175 11.01 -0.38 2.52
CA MET A 175 10.67 -0.76 1.15
C MET A 175 11.41 0.16 0.18
N GLU A 176 12.05 -0.41 -0.83
CA GLU A 176 12.66 0.33 -1.93
C GLU A 176 12.27 -0.28 -3.27
N CYS A 177 11.53 0.47 -4.07
CA CYS A 177 11.09 0.13 -5.41
C CYS A 177 11.97 0.85 -6.43
N GLU A 178 12.52 0.09 -7.37
CA GLU A 178 13.36 0.59 -8.46
C GLU A 178 12.83 0.07 -9.79
N ALA A 179 12.85 0.90 -10.82
CA ALA A 179 12.50 0.46 -12.17
C ALA A 179 13.30 1.16 -13.26
N THR A 180 13.51 0.46 -14.37
CA THR A 180 14.16 0.99 -15.58
C THR A 180 13.38 0.54 -16.80
N THR A 181 13.33 1.40 -17.82
CA THR A 181 12.56 1.14 -19.05
C THR A 181 13.38 1.37 -20.31
N ASP A 182 12.91 0.84 -21.43
CA ASP A 182 13.47 1.06 -22.76
C ASP A 182 12.67 2.07 -23.61
N ARG A 183 11.59 2.63 -23.06
CA ARG A 183 10.75 3.66 -23.70
C ARG A 183 10.08 4.51 -22.62
N LEU A 184 9.83 5.79 -22.93
CA LEU A 184 9.05 6.68 -22.06
C LEU A 184 7.74 6.00 -21.64
N THR A 185 7.49 5.92 -20.33
CA THR A 185 6.32 5.23 -19.77
C THR A 185 5.99 5.76 -18.36
N PRO A 186 4.72 5.80 -17.94
CA PRO A 186 4.38 6.14 -16.56
C PRO A 186 4.70 4.98 -15.61
N VAL A 187 5.28 5.31 -14.46
CA VAL A 187 5.57 4.37 -13.36
C VAL A 187 5.21 5.03 -12.03
N ASN A 188 4.29 4.40 -11.30
CA ASN A 188 3.95 4.80 -9.94
C ASN A 188 3.66 3.53 -9.14
N LEU A 189 4.60 3.13 -8.30
CA LEU A 189 4.53 1.89 -7.53
C LEU A 189 4.19 2.19 -6.08
N THR A 190 3.44 1.31 -5.42
CA THR A 190 3.21 1.40 -3.97
C THR A 190 2.98 0.01 -3.37
N ASN A 191 2.90 -0.06 -2.04
CA ASN A 191 2.46 -1.25 -1.32
C ASN A 191 1.08 -1.01 -0.70
N HIS A 192 0.15 -1.94 -0.91
CA HIS A 192 -1.24 -1.81 -0.46
C HIS A 192 -1.52 -2.64 0.81
N ALA A 193 -0.62 -2.59 1.78
CA ALA A 193 -0.81 -3.19 3.11
C ALA A 193 -1.94 -2.50 3.87
N PHE A 194 -2.82 -3.30 4.47
CA PHE A 194 -3.84 -2.82 5.40
C PHE A 194 -3.34 -3.05 6.82
N PHE A 195 -3.16 -1.95 7.56
CA PHE A 195 -2.68 -1.98 8.92
C PHE A 195 -3.85 -2.00 9.91
N ASN A 196 -3.70 -2.75 10.99
CA ASN A 196 -4.48 -2.63 12.22
C ASN A 196 -3.55 -2.84 13.41
N LEU A 197 -3.18 -1.74 14.08
CA LEU A 197 -2.21 -1.78 15.18
C LEU A 197 -2.68 -2.56 16.43
N GLN A 198 -3.96 -2.94 16.54
CA GLN A 198 -4.42 -3.78 17.64
C GLN A 198 -4.20 -5.26 17.35
N SER A 199 -4.60 -5.73 16.17
CA SER A 199 -4.42 -7.11 15.70
C SER A 199 -4.96 -7.25 14.27
N SER A 200 -4.37 -8.17 13.50
CA SER A 200 -4.91 -8.63 12.21
C SER A 200 -5.91 -9.79 12.32
N SER A 201 -6.06 -10.40 13.49
CA SER A 201 -6.96 -11.53 13.74
C SER A 201 -7.87 -11.29 14.94
N GLY A 202 -9.04 -11.91 14.96
CA GLY A 202 -10.06 -11.69 15.99
C GLY A 202 -10.52 -10.24 16.04
N ILE A 203 -10.59 -9.60 14.87
CA ILE A 203 -11.09 -8.23 14.71
C ILE A 203 -12.58 -8.24 14.99
N THR A 204 -13.02 -7.26 15.78
CA THR A 204 -14.42 -7.02 16.14
C THR A 204 -14.73 -5.56 15.89
N ASP A 205 -16.00 -5.15 15.98
CA ASP A 205 -16.39 -3.74 15.87
C ASP A 205 -15.64 -2.82 16.85
N LYS A 206 -15.14 -3.37 17.97
CA LYS A 206 -14.35 -2.63 18.97
C LYS A 206 -12.85 -2.55 18.66
N LYS A 207 -12.38 -3.32 17.68
CA LYS A 207 -10.97 -3.42 17.28
C LYS A 207 -10.73 -2.96 15.84
N ASN A 208 -11.65 -2.21 15.26
CA ASN A 208 -11.48 -1.64 13.92
C ASN A 208 -10.52 -0.43 13.98
N VAL A 209 -10.13 0.10 12.83
CA VAL A 209 -9.13 1.20 12.78
C VAL A 209 -9.71 2.58 13.09
N LEU A 210 -11.02 2.71 13.36
CA LEU A 210 -11.64 4.02 13.58
C LEU A 210 -11.16 4.67 14.89
N SER A 211 -10.74 3.87 15.88
CA SER A 211 -10.15 4.37 17.13
C SER A 211 -8.69 4.80 17.01
N HIS A 212 -8.01 4.44 15.93
CA HIS A 212 -6.59 4.77 15.76
C HIS A 212 -6.43 6.27 15.53
N ASN A 213 -5.37 6.84 16.10
CA ASN A 213 -4.97 8.22 15.85
C ASN A 213 -4.09 8.26 14.61
N LEU A 214 -4.49 9.12 13.66
CA LEU A 214 -3.73 9.38 12.43
C LEU A 214 -3.15 10.79 12.50
N THR A 215 -1.90 10.93 12.05
CA THR A 215 -1.26 12.21 11.75
C THR A 215 -0.71 12.17 10.34
N LEU A 216 -0.83 13.24 9.58
CA LEU A 216 -0.34 13.38 8.20
C LEU A 216 0.40 14.70 8.04
N ASN A 217 1.55 14.66 7.38
CA ASN A 217 2.29 15.85 6.97
C ASN A 217 1.75 16.38 5.63
N ALA A 218 0.50 16.84 5.64
CA ALA A 218 -0.19 17.30 4.43
C ALA A 218 -1.15 18.45 4.75
N SER A 219 -0.96 19.58 4.07
CA SER A 219 -1.86 20.73 4.18
C SER A 219 -2.98 20.75 3.13
N ALA A 220 -2.99 19.77 2.21
CA ALA A 220 -4.03 19.62 1.21
C ALA A 220 -4.33 18.15 0.85
N ILE A 221 -5.55 17.91 0.38
CA ILE A 221 -5.93 16.68 -0.33
C ILE A 221 -5.99 16.95 -1.83
N ILE A 222 -5.74 15.92 -2.63
CA ILE A 222 -6.02 15.94 -4.06
C ILE A 222 -7.52 15.73 -4.22
N GLU A 223 -8.19 16.71 -4.82
CA GLU A 223 -9.63 16.63 -5.02
C GLU A 223 -9.97 15.58 -6.07
N CYS A 224 -10.93 14.72 -5.75
CA CYS A 224 -11.54 13.80 -6.70
C CYS A 224 -13.01 14.13 -6.96
N ASP A 225 -13.48 13.71 -8.13
CA ASP A 225 -14.89 13.66 -8.46
C ASP A 225 -15.60 12.44 -7.82
N ASN A 226 -16.87 12.25 -8.18
CA ASN A 226 -17.69 11.16 -7.65
C ASN A 226 -17.25 9.76 -8.15
N GLU A 227 -16.41 9.66 -9.17
CA GLU A 227 -15.80 8.41 -9.64
C GLU A 227 -14.40 8.19 -9.03
N LEU A 228 -14.02 9.02 -8.03
CA LEU A 228 -12.72 9.03 -7.37
C LEU A 228 -11.56 9.39 -8.32
N ILE A 229 -11.85 10.10 -9.42
CA ILE A 229 -10.85 10.60 -10.36
C ILE A 229 -10.41 12.00 -9.95
N PRO A 230 -9.09 12.28 -9.89
CA PRO A 230 -8.58 13.60 -9.60
C PRO A 230 -9.10 14.68 -10.56
N THR A 231 -9.48 15.83 -10.03
CA THR A 231 -9.96 16.97 -10.82
C THR A 231 -8.81 17.89 -11.29
N GLY A 232 -7.59 17.63 -10.81
CA GLY A 232 -6.43 18.51 -10.98
C GLY A 232 -6.28 19.58 -9.89
N ARG A 233 -7.23 19.67 -8.94
CA ARG A 233 -7.21 20.66 -7.85
C ARG A 233 -6.70 20.07 -6.54
N LEU A 234 -6.08 20.93 -5.72
CA LEU A 234 -5.74 20.64 -4.33
C LEU A 234 -6.69 21.41 -3.41
N LEU A 235 -7.29 20.73 -2.43
CA LEU A 235 -8.15 21.35 -1.43
C LEU A 235 -7.40 21.48 -0.10
N PRO A 236 -7.32 22.68 0.49
CA PRO A 236 -6.70 22.84 1.81
C PRO A 236 -7.49 22.09 2.87
N VAL A 237 -6.79 21.42 3.78
CA VAL A 237 -7.45 20.71 4.90
C VAL A 237 -7.72 21.60 6.10
N ASN A 238 -7.09 22.77 6.19
CA ASN A 238 -7.18 23.66 7.35
C ASN A 238 -8.63 24.01 7.72
N GLY A 239 -9.01 23.71 8.96
CA GLY A 239 -10.37 23.96 9.46
C GLY A 239 -11.41 22.92 9.01
N THR A 240 -10.99 21.85 8.34
CA THR A 240 -11.83 20.70 7.99
C THR A 240 -11.59 19.53 8.95
N LEU A 241 -12.49 18.54 8.93
CA LEU A 241 -12.33 17.29 9.65
C LEU A 241 -11.27 16.35 9.05
N LEU A 242 -10.72 16.69 7.88
CA LEU A 242 -9.64 15.95 7.22
C LEU A 242 -8.25 16.51 7.57
N ASP A 243 -8.18 17.45 8.51
CA ASP A 243 -6.93 18.09 8.93
C ASP A 243 -6.14 17.22 9.91
N PHE A 244 -5.49 16.17 9.39
CA PHE A 244 -4.65 15.26 10.17
C PHE A 244 -3.26 15.83 10.48
N ARG A 245 -2.99 17.14 10.31
CA ARG A 245 -1.68 17.72 10.71
C ARG A 245 -1.45 17.65 12.21
N LEU A 246 -2.53 17.56 12.99
CA LEU A 246 -2.50 17.21 14.41
C LEU A 246 -3.18 15.85 14.62
N PRO A 247 -2.67 15.02 15.56
CA PRO A 247 -3.19 13.70 15.81
C PRO A 247 -4.65 13.75 16.26
N HIS A 248 -5.50 12.98 15.59
CA HIS A 248 -6.86 12.70 16.03
C HIS A 248 -7.35 11.37 15.46
N THR A 249 -8.44 10.85 16.02
CA THR A 249 -8.97 9.55 15.62
C THR A 249 -9.60 9.58 14.24
N ILE A 250 -9.43 8.51 13.48
CA ILE A 250 -10.08 8.34 12.17
C ILE A 250 -11.61 8.45 12.29
N ALA A 251 -12.21 7.98 13.40
CA ALA A 251 -13.63 8.14 13.67
C ALA A 251 -14.08 9.61 13.66
N SER A 252 -13.27 10.50 14.25
CA SER A 252 -13.66 11.90 14.41
C SER A 252 -13.75 12.64 13.08
N SER A 253 -12.99 12.23 12.06
CA SER A 253 -13.05 12.80 10.71
C SER A 253 -14.35 12.45 9.97
N LEU A 254 -15.07 11.42 10.42
CA LEU A 254 -16.32 10.92 9.83
C LEU A 254 -17.58 11.52 10.49
N THR A 255 -17.43 12.41 11.48
CA THR A 255 -18.55 12.92 12.28
C THR A 255 -19.41 13.97 11.57
N LYS A 256 -18.91 14.58 10.48
CA LYS A 256 -19.67 15.51 9.64
C LYS A 256 -19.48 15.18 8.18
N GLU A 257 -20.46 15.59 7.38
CA GLU A 257 -20.36 15.48 5.93
C GLU A 257 -19.21 16.35 5.39
N HIS A 258 -18.47 15.79 4.45
CA HIS A 258 -17.46 16.49 3.67
C HIS A 258 -17.63 16.05 2.21
N SER A 259 -17.43 16.95 1.26
CA SER A 259 -17.66 16.66 -0.18
C SER A 259 -16.80 15.52 -0.73
N GLN A 260 -15.69 15.23 -0.07
CA GLN A 260 -14.74 14.18 -0.43
C GLN A 260 -14.91 12.89 0.41
N ILE A 261 -15.82 12.87 1.38
CA ILE A 261 -16.13 11.68 2.17
C ILE A 261 -17.45 11.09 1.66
N GLN A 262 -17.49 9.79 1.43
CA GLN A 262 -18.73 9.13 1.05
C GLN A 262 -19.66 9.02 2.25
N LYS A 263 -20.83 9.64 2.14
CA LYS A 263 -21.82 9.70 3.22
C LYS A 263 -22.13 8.30 3.78
N GLY A 264 -21.95 8.15 5.09
CA GLY A 264 -22.27 6.93 5.84
C GLY A 264 -21.31 5.76 5.62
N LYS A 265 -20.13 5.99 5.03
CA LYS A 265 -19.13 4.94 4.78
C LYS A 265 -17.79 5.28 5.43
N GLY A 266 -16.85 5.76 4.63
CA GLY A 266 -15.49 6.11 5.01
C GLY A 266 -14.87 6.98 3.93
N PHE A 267 -13.54 6.98 3.83
CA PHE A 267 -12.84 7.78 2.84
C PHE A 267 -11.69 7.01 2.19
N SER A 268 -11.42 7.38 0.94
CA SER A 268 -10.24 6.98 0.17
C SER A 268 -9.71 8.25 -0.46
N LEU A 269 -8.70 8.86 0.16
CA LEU A 269 -8.22 10.20 -0.18
C LEU A 269 -6.72 10.20 -0.39
N ALA A 270 -6.26 10.83 -1.46
CA ALA A 270 -4.86 11.16 -1.62
C ALA A 270 -4.54 12.50 -0.96
N TYR A 271 -3.61 12.49 -0.01
CA TYR A 271 -3.08 13.69 0.63
C TYR A 271 -1.80 14.12 -0.10
N ALA A 272 -1.73 15.39 -0.48
CA ALA A 272 -0.54 16.01 -1.02
C ALA A 272 0.43 16.30 0.13
N LEU A 273 1.58 15.62 0.16
CA LEU A 273 2.54 15.76 1.25
C LEU A 273 3.24 17.12 1.19
N ASP A 274 3.39 17.75 2.35
CA ASP A 274 4.13 18.99 2.50
C ASP A 274 5.65 18.69 2.51
N GLY A 275 6.43 19.47 1.76
CA GLY A 275 7.90 19.34 1.71
C GLY A 275 8.46 19.15 0.29
N GLU A 276 9.78 19.06 0.19
CA GLU A 276 10.44 18.80 -1.10
C GLU A 276 10.38 17.30 -1.45
N SER A 277 10.17 16.99 -2.73
CA SER A 277 10.12 15.61 -3.23
C SER A 277 11.39 15.23 -3.98
N GLY A 278 11.67 13.92 -4.10
CA GLY A 278 12.81 13.43 -4.90
C GLY A 278 14.19 13.52 -4.23
N GLY A 279 14.25 13.89 -2.94
CA GLY A 279 15.47 13.99 -2.13
C GLY A 279 15.57 12.95 -1.01
N GLU A 280 15.87 13.41 0.21
CA GLU A 280 15.86 12.61 1.45
C GLU A 280 14.43 12.16 1.82
N LEU A 281 14.30 11.23 2.78
CA LEU A 281 12.99 10.76 3.24
C LEU A 281 12.36 11.80 4.17
N ASN A 282 11.13 12.21 3.88
CA ASN A 282 10.35 13.11 4.72
C ASN A 282 9.31 12.34 5.53
N PHE A 283 8.98 12.86 6.71
CA PHE A 283 7.84 12.36 7.48
C PHE A 283 6.56 12.55 6.65
N ALA A 284 5.78 11.48 6.51
CA ALA A 284 4.53 11.47 5.75
C ALA A 284 3.33 11.25 6.65
N ALA A 285 3.41 10.27 7.54
CA ALA A 285 2.29 9.87 8.37
C ALA A 285 2.75 9.23 9.69
N CYS A 286 1.87 9.27 10.68
CA CYS A 286 1.94 8.45 11.89
C CYS A 286 0.59 7.80 12.13
N LEU A 287 0.57 6.49 12.31
CA LEU A 287 -0.58 5.75 12.82
C LEU A 287 -0.25 5.27 14.24
N SER A 288 -1.17 5.44 15.18
CA SER A 288 -0.99 4.99 16.56
C SER A 288 -2.29 4.46 17.15
N ASP A 289 -2.17 3.53 18.09
CA ASP A 289 -3.28 2.96 18.83
C ASP A 289 -3.04 3.04 20.33
N GLU A 290 -3.96 3.71 21.05
CA GLU A 290 -3.81 3.97 22.48
C GLU A 290 -3.98 2.73 23.35
N ILE A 291 -4.67 1.69 22.86
CA ILE A 291 -4.95 0.47 23.63
C ILE A 291 -3.71 -0.42 23.69
N SER A 292 -3.14 -0.73 22.53
CA SER A 292 -1.90 -1.52 22.42
C SER A 292 -0.66 -0.70 22.74
N GLY A 293 -0.68 0.62 22.57
CA GLY A 293 0.53 1.46 22.62
C GLY A 293 1.45 1.26 21.41
N ARG A 294 0.99 0.56 20.36
CA ARG A 294 1.75 0.44 19.10
C ARG A 294 1.65 1.73 18.30
N LYS A 295 2.76 2.08 17.67
CA LYS A 295 2.89 3.24 16.78
C LYS A 295 3.71 2.89 15.55
N MET A 296 3.34 3.47 14.41
CA MET A 296 4.04 3.35 13.14
C MET A 296 4.23 4.73 12.52
N ASP A 297 5.47 5.21 12.49
CA ASP A 297 5.85 6.40 11.73
C ASP A 297 6.22 5.98 10.29
N ILE A 298 5.81 6.76 9.30
CA ILE A 298 6.06 6.52 7.89
C ILE A 298 6.88 7.68 7.32
N TYR A 299 8.01 7.36 6.71
CA TYR A 299 8.86 8.28 5.98
C TYR A 299 8.96 7.87 4.52
N THR A 300 8.94 8.82 3.58
CA THR A 300 8.97 8.50 2.15
C THR A 300 9.61 9.61 1.33
N ASN A 301 10.05 9.28 0.12
CA ASN A 301 10.45 10.26 -0.89
C ASN A 301 9.32 10.62 -1.88
N GLN A 302 8.12 10.05 -1.68
CA GLN A 302 6.95 10.29 -2.53
C GLN A 302 6.25 11.61 -2.20
N GLN A 303 5.44 12.08 -3.16
CA GLN A 303 4.76 13.38 -3.11
C GLN A 303 3.37 13.32 -2.49
N SER A 304 2.77 12.14 -2.42
CA SER A 304 1.44 11.95 -1.85
C SER A 304 1.35 10.66 -1.05
N VAL A 305 0.29 10.58 -0.27
CA VAL A 305 -0.11 9.36 0.42
C VAL A 305 -1.61 9.12 0.22
N GLN A 306 -1.96 7.97 -0.33
CA GLN A 306 -3.35 7.50 -0.34
C GLN A 306 -3.68 6.96 1.05
N VAL A 307 -4.75 7.47 1.63
CA VAL A 307 -5.29 6.98 2.89
C VAL A 307 -6.67 6.41 2.64
N TYR A 308 -6.80 5.10 2.80
CA TYR A 308 -8.03 4.36 2.62
C TYR A 308 -8.35 3.55 3.87
N ASN A 309 -9.42 3.91 4.57
CA ASN A 309 -9.81 3.25 5.82
C ASN A 309 -10.60 1.94 5.60
N GLY A 310 -10.38 1.22 4.49
CA GLY A 310 -10.93 -0.13 4.31
C GLY A 310 -12.47 -0.21 4.26
N TYR A 311 -13.18 0.88 3.95
CA TYR A 311 -14.64 0.93 4.11
C TYR A 311 -15.45 0.11 3.10
N PHE A 312 -14.83 -0.44 2.04
CA PHE A 312 -15.52 -1.36 1.11
C PHE A 312 -15.55 -2.81 1.60
N MET A 313 -14.75 -3.17 2.60
CA MET A 313 -14.75 -4.51 3.17
C MET A 313 -16.14 -4.86 3.73
N ASP A 314 -16.68 -6.01 3.35
CA ASP A 314 -18.06 -6.41 3.64
C ASP A 314 -18.17 -7.74 4.41
N GLY A 315 -17.03 -8.31 4.81
CA GLY A 315 -16.93 -9.57 5.53
C GLY A 315 -16.86 -10.82 4.63
N THR A 316 -16.84 -10.66 3.30
CA THR A 316 -16.67 -11.79 2.38
C THR A 316 -15.25 -12.37 2.41
N ASP A 317 -14.25 -11.52 2.61
CA ASP A 317 -12.86 -11.94 2.81
C ASP A 317 -12.65 -12.48 4.23
N MET A 318 -12.48 -13.80 4.31
CA MET A 318 -12.13 -14.53 5.52
C MET A 318 -10.61 -14.51 5.71
N GLY A 319 -10.14 -13.56 6.50
CA GLY A 319 -8.72 -13.36 6.78
C GLY A 319 -8.12 -14.32 7.80
N LYS A 320 -6.95 -13.97 8.31
CA LYS A 320 -6.17 -14.79 9.26
C LYS A 320 -6.98 -15.22 10.47
N GLY A 321 -6.86 -16.48 10.84
CA GLY A 321 -7.60 -17.08 11.95
C GLY A 321 -9.12 -17.03 11.74
N ASP A 322 -9.57 -17.22 10.49
CA ASP A 322 -10.98 -17.18 10.08
C ASP A 322 -11.70 -15.88 10.48
N THR A 323 -10.98 -14.75 10.43
CA THR A 323 -11.53 -13.45 10.81
C THR A 323 -12.18 -12.77 9.60
N PRO A 324 -13.51 -12.56 9.56
CA PRO A 324 -14.13 -11.78 8.48
C PRO A 324 -13.68 -10.33 8.55
N TYR A 325 -13.22 -9.78 7.42
CA TYR A 325 -12.85 -8.36 7.33
C TYR A 325 -14.07 -7.52 6.92
N TYR A 326 -14.61 -6.76 7.87
CA TYR A 326 -15.66 -5.77 7.65
C TYR A 326 -15.08 -4.36 7.45
N ALA A 327 -15.96 -3.41 7.12
CA ALA A 327 -15.58 -2.02 6.89
C ALA A 327 -14.72 -1.47 8.03
N SER A 328 -13.60 -0.83 7.66
CA SER A 328 -12.60 -0.32 8.62
C SER A 328 -11.90 -1.38 9.46
N ALA A 329 -11.87 -2.66 9.07
CA ALA A 329 -11.01 -3.65 9.71
C ALA A 329 -9.52 -3.27 9.63
N GLY A 330 -9.12 -2.55 8.59
CA GLY A 330 -7.74 -2.09 8.36
C GLY A 330 -7.70 -0.77 7.61
N ILE A 331 -6.53 -0.11 7.63
CA ILE A 331 -6.25 1.13 6.89
C ILE A 331 -5.04 0.92 5.97
N ALA A 332 -5.19 1.28 4.69
CA ALA A 332 -4.07 1.40 3.77
C ALA A 332 -3.53 2.84 3.80
N ILE A 333 -2.20 2.95 3.87
CA ILE A 333 -1.44 4.21 3.85
C ILE A 333 -0.37 4.08 2.77
N GLU A 334 -0.74 4.36 1.53
CA GLU A 334 0.04 4.06 0.33
C GLU A 334 0.80 5.32 -0.12
N THR A 335 2.11 5.35 0.10
CA THR A 335 2.96 6.43 -0.41
C THR A 335 3.09 6.31 -1.91
N GLN A 336 2.93 7.40 -2.66
CA GLN A 336 2.88 7.35 -4.14
C GLN A 336 3.05 8.73 -4.79
N GLY A 337 3.27 8.75 -6.11
CA GLY A 337 3.00 9.90 -6.95
C GLY A 337 1.49 10.17 -7.07
N TYR A 338 1.12 11.32 -7.62
CA TYR A 338 -0.30 11.72 -7.66
C TYR A 338 -1.12 10.77 -8.56
N PRO A 339 -2.34 10.39 -8.14
CA PRO A 339 -3.25 9.61 -8.98
C PRO A 339 -3.58 10.38 -10.28
N ASP A 340 -3.86 9.65 -11.36
CA ASP A 340 -4.17 10.18 -12.69
C ASP A 340 -3.14 11.18 -13.26
N ALA A 341 -1.93 11.28 -12.70
CA ALA A 341 -0.88 12.19 -13.15
C ALA A 341 -0.62 12.18 -14.68
N PRO A 342 -0.68 11.05 -15.41
CA PRO A 342 -0.54 11.06 -16.87
C PRO A 342 -1.59 11.91 -17.62
N ASN A 343 -2.74 12.18 -17.01
CA ASN A 343 -3.82 12.99 -17.56
C ASN A 343 -3.95 14.37 -16.88
N GLN A 344 -3.07 14.70 -15.93
CA GLN A 344 -3.14 15.92 -15.12
C GLN A 344 -1.86 16.75 -15.30
N PRO A 345 -1.77 17.63 -16.31
CA PRO A 345 -0.53 18.37 -16.62
C PRO A 345 -0.02 19.27 -15.49
N SER A 346 -0.86 19.63 -14.52
CA SER A 346 -0.48 20.40 -13.33
C SER A 346 0.13 19.54 -12.21
N PHE A 347 0.00 18.21 -12.29
CA PHE A 347 0.55 17.31 -11.30
C PHE A 347 2.01 16.98 -11.62
N PRO A 348 2.81 16.62 -10.60
CA PRO A 348 4.15 16.13 -10.84
C PRO A 348 4.14 14.91 -11.76
N SER A 349 5.11 14.86 -12.67
CA SER A 349 5.25 13.75 -13.62
C SER A 349 5.58 12.45 -12.89
N ILE A 350 4.97 11.37 -13.35
CA ILE A 350 5.34 9.98 -13.02
C ILE A 350 5.97 9.25 -14.21
N LEU A 351 6.33 9.98 -15.27
CA LEU A 351 6.98 9.42 -16.45
C LEU A 351 8.47 9.20 -16.17
N ILE A 352 9.00 8.08 -16.64
CA ILE A 352 10.44 7.81 -16.72
C ILE A 352 10.81 7.39 -18.15
N ASP A 353 12.06 7.61 -18.54
CA ASP A 353 12.59 7.21 -19.84
C ASP A 353 13.78 6.23 -19.74
N LYS A 354 14.58 6.13 -20.81
CA LYS A 354 15.72 5.20 -20.88
C LYS A 354 16.91 5.60 -20.01
N VAL A 355 16.98 6.86 -19.61
CA VAL A 355 18.10 7.45 -18.87
C VAL A 355 17.75 7.58 -17.40
N GLU A 356 16.47 7.85 -17.10
CA GLU A 356 15.97 7.96 -15.75
C GLU A 356 15.73 6.59 -15.10
N LYS A 357 16.08 6.48 -13.82
CA LYS A 357 15.76 5.32 -13.00
C LYS A 357 14.69 5.72 -12.00
N TYR A 358 13.55 5.02 -12.03
CA TYR A 358 12.54 5.19 -11.01
C TYR A 358 13.07 4.72 -9.66
N ARG A 359 12.81 5.50 -8.61
CA ARG A 359 13.18 5.16 -7.24
C ARG A 359 12.15 5.69 -6.24
N HIS A 360 11.48 4.78 -5.57
CA HIS A 360 10.54 5.06 -4.48
C HIS A 360 10.99 4.32 -3.24
N ILE A 361 11.14 5.05 -2.14
CA ILE A 361 11.47 4.49 -0.84
C ILE A 361 10.42 4.87 0.19
N THR A 362 10.03 3.89 1.00
CA THR A 362 9.22 4.12 2.19
C THR A 362 9.80 3.35 3.38
N GLU A 363 9.88 4.01 4.51
CA GLU A 363 10.31 3.45 5.78
C GLU A 363 9.15 3.46 6.76
N TYR A 364 8.79 2.26 7.24
CA TYR A 364 7.81 2.03 8.29
C TYR A 364 8.58 1.80 9.60
N CYS A 365 8.58 2.78 10.50
CA CYS A 365 9.29 2.74 11.77
C CYS A 365 8.33 2.34 12.88
N PHE A 366 8.53 1.15 13.45
CA PHE A 366 7.66 0.58 14.48
C PHE A 366 8.17 0.91 15.87
N LEU A 367 7.27 1.44 16.68
CA LEU A 367 7.52 1.88 18.05
C LEU A 367 6.44 1.30 18.97
N SER A 368 6.77 1.13 20.24
CA SER A 368 5.84 0.76 21.31
C SER A 368 6.16 1.62 22.54
N ASP A 369 5.13 2.06 23.25
CA ASP A 369 5.25 2.81 24.51
C ASP A 369 5.95 2.03 25.65
#